data_AF-A0A968SRJ9-F1
#
_entry.id   AF-A0A968SRJ9-F1
#
_cell.length_a   1.000
_cell.length_b   1.000
_cell.length_c   1.000
_cell.angle_alpha   90.00
_cell.angle_beta   90.00
_cell.angle_gamma   90.00
#
_symmetry.space_group_name_H-M   'P 1'
#
loop_
_entity.id
_entity.type
_entity.pdbx_description
1 polymer ?
#
loop_
_entity_poly.entity_id
_entity_poly.type
_entity_poly.pdbx_seq_one_letter_code
_entity_poly.pdbx_strand_id
1 'polypeptide(L)'
;MAIFATTGDNISVTDTTDATGIYSFIGLTAGNYRVAVDGATLPANMTISGDPDGGVLSSSFDATLTAAQQRFDVDFGYVGTGTLGDTVWFDANNDSVQDASEEGIAAVELMLTWAGRNGTFGDADDFTYPSTTTAANGSYGFAQLPAGNFRVAVTTATLPGSMVQTYDLDGVGTANSADTTGLAYSRTAAMSTSAIAAHAHSATMSGSTSITTVFRM
;
A
#
# COMPACT_ATOMS: atom_id res chain seq x y z
N MET A 1 3.17 8.29 -12.54
CA MET A 1 3.69 9.57 -12.01
C MET A 1 4.34 10.29 -13.16
N ALA A 2 3.74 11.39 -13.61
CA ALA A 2 4.31 12.23 -14.65
C ALA A 2 5.37 13.15 -14.03
N ILE A 3 6.46 13.40 -14.75
CA ILE A 3 7.52 14.31 -14.35
C ILE A 3 7.69 15.37 -15.44
N PHE A 4 7.88 16.63 -15.07
CA PHE A 4 8.12 17.72 -16.01
C PHE A 4 9.56 18.17 -15.99
N ALA A 5 10.13 18.50 -17.15
CA ALA A 5 11.34 19.32 -17.27
C ALA A 5 10.99 20.66 -17.94
N THR A 6 11.23 21.80 -17.29
CA THR A 6 11.05 23.12 -17.93
C THR A 6 12.38 23.85 -18.13
N THR A 7 12.62 24.34 -19.35
CA THR A 7 13.65 25.35 -19.64
C THR A 7 13.07 26.76 -19.48
N GLY A 8 13.93 27.78 -19.46
CA GLY A 8 13.54 29.20 -19.43
C GLY A 8 12.60 29.66 -20.56
N ASP A 9 12.30 28.79 -21.54
CA ASP A 9 11.41 29.03 -22.68
C ASP A 9 10.02 28.36 -22.53
N ASN A 10 9.68 27.85 -21.34
CA ASN A 10 8.34 27.35 -21.01
C ASN A 10 7.90 26.08 -21.78
N ILE A 11 8.86 25.31 -22.31
CA ILE A 11 8.62 23.98 -22.89
C ILE A 11 8.57 22.96 -21.75
N SER A 12 7.50 22.19 -21.66
CA SER A 12 7.40 21.03 -20.76
C SER A 12 7.48 19.74 -21.56
N VAL A 13 8.38 18.84 -21.14
CA VAL A 13 8.39 17.44 -21.58
C VAL A 13 7.91 16.60 -20.42
N THR A 14 7.08 15.59 -20.70
CA THR A 14 6.61 14.63 -19.70
C THR A 14 7.18 13.25 -19.94
N ASP A 15 7.50 12.57 -18.85
CA ASP A 15 7.73 11.13 -18.83
C ASP A 15 6.94 10.50 -17.68
N THR A 16 6.64 9.21 -17.76
CA THR A 16 5.94 8.45 -16.72
C THR A 16 6.85 7.37 -16.16
N THR A 17 7.01 7.35 -14.82
CA THR A 17 7.80 6.29 -14.18
C THR A 17 7.28 4.90 -14.56
N ASP A 18 8.18 3.98 -14.87
CA ASP A 18 7.84 2.57 -15.09
C ASP A 18 7.44 1.84 -13.80
N ALA A 19 7.19 0.52 -13.90
CA ALA A 19 6.83 -0.34 -12.78
C ALA A 19 7.88 -0.37 -11.66
N THR A 20 9.14 -0.10 -11.99
CA THR A 20 10.26 -0.04 -11.04
C THR A 20 10.51 1.37 -10.49
N GLY A 21 9.74 2.36 -10.95
CA GLY A 21 9.85 3.75 -10.51
C GLY A 21 10.83 4.61 -11.33
N ILE A 22 11.44 4.06 -12.38
CA ILE A 22 12.45 4.78 -13.20
C ILE A 22 11.77 5.69 -14.22
N TYR A 23 12.33 6.88 -14.42
CA TYR A 23 11.97 7.83 -15.48
C TYR A 23 13.21 8.33 -16.24
N SER A 24 13.04 8.83 -17.45
CA SER A 24 14.14 9.32 -18.28
C SER A 24 13.72 10.44 -19.24
N PHE A 25 14.48 11.53 -19.21
CA PHE A 25 14.42 12.58 -20.24
C PHE A 25 15.67 12.50 -21.10
N ILE A 26 15.50 12.16 -22.38
CA ILE A 26 16.61 12.04 -23.35
C ILE A 26 16.62 13.21 -24.33
N GLY A 27 17.80 13.49 -24.89
CA GLY A 27 17.96 14.53 -25.92
C GLY A 27 17.91 15.96 -25.38
N LEU A 28 18.09 16.17 -24.08
CA LEU A 28 18.15 17.49 -23.47
C LEU A 28 19.43 18.23 -23.88
N THR A 29 19.31 19.51 -24.22
CA THR A 29 20.45 20.40 -24.50
C THR A 29 21.09 20.89 -23.20
N ALA A 30 22.29 21.48 -23.27
CA ALA A 30 22.84 22.19 -22.12
C ALA A 30 21.90 23.34 -21.70
N GLY A 31 21.67 23.50 -20.40
CA GLY A 31 20.71 24.48 -19.88
C GLY A 31 20.29 24.19 -18.43
N ASN A 32 19.40 25.06 -17.92
CA ASN A 32 18.77 24.89 -16.62
C ASN A 32 17.40 24.25 -16.80
N TYR A 33 17.12 23.26 -15.96
CA TYR A 33 15.90 22.46 -15.97
C TYR A 33 15.31 22.42 -14.58
N ARG A 34 13.99 22.48 -14.47
CA ARG A 34 13.28 22.06 -13.26
C ARG A 34 12.62 20.72 -13.51
N VAL A 35 13.01 19.71 -12.74
CA VAL A 35 12.37 18.40 -12.68
C VAL A 35 11.28 18.46 -11.62
N ALA A 36 10.02 18.11 -11.93
CA ALA A 36 8.93 18.17 -10.95
C ALA A 36 7.96 17.02 -11.10
N VAL A 37 7.54 16.43 -9.98
CA VAL A 37 6.50 15.41 -9.93
C VAL A 37 5.12 16.04 -10.08
N ASP A 38 4.32 15.51 -11.01
CA ASP A 38 2.91 15.86 -11.15
C ASP A 38 2.08 15.19 -10.05
N GLY A 39 1.73 15.98 -9.03
CA GLY A 39 0.89 15.55 -7.92
C GLY A 39 -0.50 15.05 -8.34
N ALA A 40 -1.02 15.47 -9.50
CA ALA A 40 -2.32 14.98 -9.99
C ALA A 40 -2.28 13.52 -10.47
N THR A 41 -1.07 13.00 -10.73
CA THR A 41 -0.84 11.62 -11.20
C THR A 41 -0.26 10.71 -10.12
N LEU A 42 -0.06 11.23 -8.91
CA LEU A 42 0.34 10.42 -7.77
C LEU A 42 -0.81 9.51 -7.36
N PRO A 43 -0.52 8.27 -6.94
CA PRO A 43 -1.49 7.48 -6.20
C PRO A 43 -2.03 8.30 -5.02
N ALA A 44 -3.32 8.14 -4.74
CA ALA A 44 -3.93 8.82 -3.60
C ALA A 44 -3.18 8.49 -2.30
N ASN A 45 -3.15 9.45 -1.38
CA ASN A 45 -2.57 9.31 -0.04
C ASN A 45 -1.06 9.05 -0.01
N MET A 46 -0.35 9.51 -1.04
CA MET A 46 1.10 9.60 -1.02
C MET A 46 1.53 10.96 -0.45
N THR A 47 2.53 10.95 0.41
CA THR A 47 3.21 12.16 0.90
C THR A 47 4.68 12.07 0.57
N ILE A 48 5.29 13.20 0.23
CA ILE A 48 6.74 13.25 0.03
C ILE A 48 7.46 12.87 1.34
N SER A 49 8.42 11.96 1.23
CA SER A 49 9.21 11.43 2.35
C SER A 49 10.70 11.59 2.16
N GLY A 50 11.16 11.84 0.93
CA GLY A 50 12.59 11.97 0.63
C GLY A 50 12.83 12.90 -0.55
N ASP A 51 13.93 13.62 -0.46
CA ASP A 51 14.52 14.46 -1.50
C ASP A 51 16.04 14.37 -1.27
N PRO A 52 16.72 13.33 -1.78
CA PRO A 52 18.14 13.10 -1.49
C PRO A 52 19.06 14.15 -2.12
N ASP A 53 18.59 14.80 -3.18
CA ASP A 53 19.29 15.80 -3.97
C ASP A 53 18.95 17.24 -3.56
N GLY A 54 17.75 17.48 -3.06
CA GLY A 54 17.32 18.74 -2.45
C GLY A 54 17.54 18.76 -0.94
N GLY A 55 18.23 19.78 -0.43
CA GLY A 55 18.43 19.95 1.02
C GLY A 55 17.14 20.18 1.84
N VAL A 56 15.97 20.26 1.19
CA VAL A 56 14.64 20.44 1.78
C VAL A 56 13.65 19.60 0.98
N LEU A 57 12.79 18.83 1.64
CA LEU A 57 11.75 18.00 1.00
C LEU A 57 10.93 18.80 -0.02
N SER A 58 11.11 18.48 -1.30
CA SER A 58 10.41 19.13 -2.40
C SER A 58 10.06 18.10 -3.48
N SER A 59 8.84 18.19 -4.02
CA SER A 59 8.44 17.40 -5.21
C SER A 59 9.03 17.95 -6.51
N SER A 60 10.06 18.80 -6.42
CA SER A 60 10.74 19.38 -7.56
C SER A 60 12.19 19.74 -7.25
N PHE A 61 13.05 19.63 -8.25
CA PHE A 61 14.47 19.88 -8.18
C PHE A 61 14.95 20.70 -9.38
N ASP A 62 15.81 21.70 -9.14
CA ASP A 62 16.45 22.47 -10.21
C ASP A 62 17.81 21.88 -10.55
N ALA A 63 17.99 21.45 -11.79
CA ALA A 63 19.22 20.86 -12.31
C ALA A 63 19.81 21.71 -13.44
N THR A 64 21.14 21.83 -13.47
CA THR A 64 21.87 22.39 -14.62
C THR A 64 22.57 21.27 -15.36
N LEU A 65 22.36 21.19 -16.68
CA LEU A 65 23.08 20.30 -17.58
C LEU A 65 24.11 21.08 -18.39
N THR A 66 25.35 20.58 -18.39
CA THR A 66 26.38 20.97 -19.35
C THR A 66 26.31 20.11 -20.61
N ALA A 67 27.04 20.50 -21.66
CA ALA A 67 26.98 19.79 -22.94
C ALA A 67 27.38 18.31 -22.77
N ALA A 68 26.55 17.40 -23.27
CA ALA A 68 26.69 15.95 -23.17
C ALA A 68 26.68 15.37 -21.74
N GLN A 69 26.30 16.16 -20.73
CA GLN A 69 26.16 15.67 -19.35
C GLN A 69 24.94 14.79 -19.18
N GLN A 70 25.08 13.76 -18.34
CA GLN A 70 23.99 12.94 -17.85
C GLN A 70 23.86 13.13 -16.32
N ARG A 71 22.64 13.05 -15.82
CA ARG A 71 22.30 13.11 -14.39
C ARG A 71 21.39 11.90 -14.09
N PHE A 72 21.68 11.22 -12.98
CA PHE A 72 20.97 10.01 -12.52
C PHE A 72 20.70 10.07 -11.01
N ASP A 73 20.73 11.27 -10.47
CA ASP A 73 20.76 11.62 -9.05
C ASP A 73 19.67 12.66 -8.76
N VAL A 74 18.57 12.64 -9.53
CA VAL A 74 17.39 13.46 -9.29
C VAL A 74 16.28 12.52 -8.86
N ASP A 75 15.99 12.46 -7.57
CA ASP A 75 15.20 11.38 -6.99
C ASP A 75 14.12 11.93 -6.06
N PHE A 76 12.93 11.35 -6.07
CA PHE A 76 11.84 11.79 -5.20
C PHE A 76 11.28 10.62 -4.40
N GLY A 77 11.41 10.69 -3.08
CA GLY A 77 10.85 9.70 -2.17
C GLY A 77 9.41 10.02 -1.80
N TYR A 78 8.52 9.03 -1.92
CA TYR A 78 7.14 9.12 -1.43
C TYR A 78 6.82 7.95 -0.50
N VAL A 79 5.94 8.20 0.45
CA VAL A 79 5.41 7.20 1.38
C VAL A 79 3.89 7.30 1.43
N GLY A 80 3.21 6.16 1.55
CA GLY A 80 1.78 6.13 1.80
C GLY A 80 1.44 6.55 3.22
N THR A 81 0.19 6.94 3.47
CA THR A 81 -0.28 7.30 4.82
C THR A 81 -1.28 6.30 5.41
N GLY A 82 -1.59 5.23 4.67
CA GLY A 82 -2.53 4.21 5.09
C GLY A 82 -1.97 3.26 6.15
N THR A 83 -2.87 2.57 6.83
CA THR A 83 -2.59 1.54 7.82
C THR A 83 -3.51 0.35 7.58
N LEU A 84 -3.05 -0.87 7.82
CA LEU A 84 -3.84 -2.08 7.71
C LEU A 84 -3.51 -2.96 8.91
N GLY A 85 -4.48 -3.56 9.56
CA GLY A 85 -4.22 -4.46 10.68
C GLY A 85 -5.47 -5.13 11.19
N ASP A 86 -5.27 -6.17 12.01
CA ASP A 86 -6.34 -6.87 12.70
C ASP A 86 -5.85 -7.88 13.74
N THR A 87 -6.62 -8.93 14.03
CA THR A 87 -6.35 -10.01 14.96
C THR A 87 -6.28 -11.35 14.23
N VAL A 88 -5.34 -12.19 14.66
CA VAL A 88 -5.38 -13.64 14.44
C VAL A 88 -5.89 -14.28 15.73
N TRP A 89 -6.92 -15.13 15.66
CA TRP A 89 -7.55 -15.71 16.86
C TRP A 89 -7.87 -17.19 16.69
N PHE A 90 -8.07 -17.83 17.85
CA PHE A 90 -8.46 -19.21 17.97
C PHE A 90 -9.99 -19.31 18.01
N ASP A 91 -10.56 -19.80 16.90
CA ASP A 91 -12.00 -20.07 16.78
C ASP A 91 -12.33 -21.37 17.51
N ALA A 92 -12.75 -21.21 18.76
CA ALA A 92 -12.93 -22.30 19.70
C ALA A 92 -14.27 -23.01 19.49
N ASN A 93 -15.25 -22.30 18.94
CA ASN A 93 -16.62 -22.79 18.77
C ASN A 93 -16.96 -23.20 17.32
N ASN A 94 -16.05 -22.93 16.36
CA ASN A 94 -16.14 -23.24 14.93
C ASN A 94 -17.34 -22.56 14.25
N ASP A 95 -17.60 -21.30 14.58
CA ASP A 95 -18.68 -20.51 13.96
C ASP A 95 -18.17 -19.41 13.00
N SER A 96 -16.84 -19.27 12.88
CA SER A 96 -16.20 -18.26 12.03
C SER A 96 -16.50 -16.81 12.41
N VAL A 97 -16.92 -16.57 13.65
CA VAL A 97 -17.15 -15.26 14.23
C VAL A 97 -16.16 -15.07 15.37
N GLN A 98 -15.49 -13.91 15.43
CA GLN A 98 -14.66 -13.60 16.58
C GLN A 98 -15.53 -13.28 17.80
N ASP A 99 -15.58 -14.20 18.75
CA ASP A 99 -16.25 -14.01 20.02
C ASP A 99 -15.36 -13.33 21.06
N ALA A 100 -15.96 -12.62 22.02
CA ALA A 100 -15.21 -11.96 23.10
C ALA A 100 -14.44 -12.95 24.01
N SER A 101 -14.82 -14.23 24.01
CA SER A 101 -14.14 -15.30 24.76
C SER A 101 -13.03 -15.98 23.97
N GLU A 102 -12.85 -15.65 22.70
CA GLU A 102 -11.85 -16.28 21.85
C GLU A 102 -10.50 -15.58 21.94
N GLU A 103 -9.48 -16.39 22.18
CA GLU A 103 -8.13 -15.88 22.45
C GLU A 103 -7.42 -15.56 21.13
N GLY A 104 -6.70 -14.43 21.12
CA GLY A 104 -5.78 -14.11 20.05
C GLY A 104 -4.57 -15.05 20.04
N ILE A 105 -4.05 -15.36 18.85
CA ILE A 105 -2.88 -16.21 18.66
C ILE A 105 -1.66 -15.32 18.47
N ALA A 106 -0.75 -15.34 19.44
CA ALA A 106 0.47 -14.56 19.44
C ALA A 106 1.59 -15.18 18.58
N ALA A 107 2.56 -14.35 18.18
CA ALA A 107 3.77 -14.75 17.45
C ALA A 107 3.53 -15.45 16.09
N VAL A 108 2.38 -15.19 15.47
CA VAL A 108 2.08 -15.60 14.10
C VAL A 108 2.66 -14.56 13.15
N GLU A 109 3.45 -14.98 12.17
CA GLU A 109 4.00 -14.10 11.15
C GLU A 109 3.00 -13.88 10.01
N LEU A 110 2.87 -12.63 9.58
CA LEU A 110 2.04 -12.19 8.46
C LEU A 110 2.87 -11.45 7.43
N MET A 111 2.60 -11.75 6.16
CA MET A 111 3.16 -11.09 5.00
C MET A 111 2.10 -10.22 4.34
N LEU A 112 2.47 -9.00 3.95
CA LEU A 112 1.61 -8.08 3.21
C LEU A 112 2.16 -7.85 1.81
N THR A 113 1.34 -8.08 0.78
CA THR A 113 1.67 -7.78 -0.62
C THR A 113 0.72 -6.74 -1.16
N TRP A 114 1.24 -5.70 -1.80
CA TRP A 114 0.48 -4.70 -2.54
C TRP A 114 0.47 -5.06 -4.02
N ALA A 115 -0.70 -5.01 -4.66
CA ALA A 115 -0.91 -5.34 -6.08
C ALA A 115 -0.43 -4.24 -7.06
N GLY A 116 0.51 -3.42 -6.61
CA GLY A 116 1.00 -2.29 -7.38
C GLY A 116 -0.06 -1.24 -7.75
N ARG A 117 0.26 -0.45 -8.76
CA ARG A 117 -0.58 0.68 -9.23
C ARG A 117 -1.73 0.20 -10.09
N ASN A 118 -1.57 -0.93 -10.78
CA ASN A 118 -2.61 -1.48 -11.64
C ASN A 118 -3.69 -2.26 -10.86
N GLY A 119 -3.44 -2.55 -9.57
CA GLY A 119 -4.37 -3.24 -8.69
C GLY A 119 -4.52 -4.75 -8.97
N THR A 120 -3.61 -5.34 -9.74
CA THR A 120 -3.61 -6.74 -10.17
C THR A 120 -2.44 -7.46 -9.54
N PHE A 121 -2.70 -8.57 -8.85
CA PHE A 121 -1.63 -9.39 -8.29
C PHE A 121 -0.95 -10.26 -9.35
N GLY A 122 0.33 -10.55 -9.15
CA GLY A 122 1.12 -11.51 -9.90
C GLY A 122 1.93 -10.93 -11.05
N ASP A 123 2.13 -9.62 -11.08
CA ASP A 123 2.93 -8.94 -12.09
C ASP A 123 4.15 -8.21 -11.49
N ALA A 124 4.78 -7.35 -12.29
CA ALA A 124 6.05 -6.74 -11.95
C ALA A 124 5.92 -5.52 -11.02
N ASP A 125 4.73 -4.95 -10.83
CA ASP A 125 4.51 -3.83 -9.89
C ASP A 125 4.03 -4.29 -8.50
N ASP A 126 3.88 -5.59 -8.27
CA ASP A 126 3.69 -6.16 -6.94
C ASP A 126 4.84 -5.79 -5.99
N PHE A 127 4.48 -5.40 -4.77
CA PHE A 127 5.45 -5.10 -3.71
C PHE A 127 5.12 -5.81 -2.41
N THR A 128 6.05 -6.61 -1.92
CA THR A 128 5.94 -7.29 -0.62
C THR A 128 6.59 -6.46 0.48
N TYR A 129 5.81 -6.10 1.50
CA TYR A 129 6.29 -5.39 2.68
C TYR A 129 7.04 -6.34 3.63
N PRO A 130 7.91 -5.80 4.51
CA PRO A 130 8.44 -6.56 5.63
C PRO A 130 7.30 -7.23 6.42
N SER A 131 7.52 -8.47 6.84
CA SER A 131 6.53 -9.19 7.64
C SER A 131 6.34 -8.53 9.01
N THR A 132 5.18 -8.79 9.60
CA THR A 132 4.85 -8.42 10.98
C THR A 132 4.48 -9.67 11.76
N THR A 133 4.52 -9.60 13.09
CA THR A 133 4.11 -10.70 13.96
C THR A 133 2.99 -10.27 14.88
N THR A 134 2.03 -11.15 15.13
CA THR A 134 0.95 -10.86 16.08
C THR A 134 1.47 -10.65 17.50
N ALA A 135 0.89 -9.66 18.17
CA ALA A 135 1.12 -9.38 19.59
C ALA A 135 0.46 -10.43 20.48
N ALA A 136 0.63 -10.30 21.80
CA ALA A 136 0.11 -11.25 22.79
C ALA A 136 -1.41 -11.47 22.73
N ASN A 137 -2.17 -10.46 22.29
CA ASN A 137 -3.61 -10.51 22.07
C ASN A 137 -4.01 -10.90 20.64
N GLY A 138 -3.07 -11.40 19.84
CA GLY A 138 -3.30 -11.76 18.44
C GLY A 138 -3.30 -10.60 17.44
N SER A 139 -3.18 -9.34 17.90
CA SER A 139 -3.28 -8.19 16.99
C SER A 139 -2.00 -7.99 16.16
N TYR A 140 -2.13 -7.61 14.89
CA TYR A 140 -1.06 -7.25 13.96
C TYR A 140 -1.40 -5.95 13.23
N GLY A 141 -0.38 -5.32 12.64
CA GLY A 141 -0.58 -4.13 11.84
C GLY A 141 0.60 -3.78 10.94
N PHE A 142 0.27 -3.06 9.88
CA PHE A 142 1.12 -2.47 8.85
C PHE A 142 0.75 -0.99 8.72
N ALA A 143 1.74 -0.16 8.43
CA ALA A 143 1.57 1.28 8.28
C ALA A 143 2.30 1.77 7.03
N GLN A 144 2.14 3.06 6.73
CA GLN A 144 2.80 3.71 5.61
C GLN A 144 2.39 3.15 4.24
N LEU A 145 1.14 2.73 4.12
CA LEU A 145 0.62 2.04 2.95
C LEU A 145 0.05 3.02 1.92
N PRO A 146 0.38 2.87 0.62
CA PRO A 146 -0.30 3.59 -0.44
C PRO A 146 -1.75 3.11 -0.57
N ALA A 147 -2.59 3.86 -1.28
CA ALA A 147 -3.88 3.37 -1.72
C ALA A 147 -3.71 2.20 -2.71
N GLY A 148 -4.58 1.20 -2.64
CA GLY A 148 -4.62 0.10 -3.60
C GLY A 148 -5.11 -1.21 -3.01
N ASN A 149 -4.84 -2.31 -3.71
CA ASN A 149 -5.25 -3.65 -3.31
C ASN A 149 -4.11 -4.32 -2.55
N PHE A 150 -4.44 -5.01 -1.46
CA PHE A 150 -3.45 -5.71 -0.64
C PHE A 150 -3.87 -7.14 -0.35
N ARG A 151 -2.90 -8.03 -0.27
CA ARG A 151 -3.03 -9.40 0.21
C ARG A 151 -2.31 -9.53 1.53
N VAL A 152 -3.03 -9.93 2.56
CA VAL A 152 -2.42 -10.39 3.82
C VAL A 152 -2.36 -11.91 3.77
N ALA A 153 -1.20 -12.48 4.07
CA ALA A 153 -1.01 -13.93 4.14
C ALA A 153 -0.36 -14.33 5.47
N VAL A 154 -0.90 -15.35 6.12
CA VAL A 154 -0.32 -15.92 7.33
C VAL A 154 0.71 -16.98 6.95
N THR A 155 1.90 -16.88 7.55
CA THR A 155 2.94 -17.90 7.44
C THR A 155 2.58 -19.09 8.32
N THR A 156 1.95 -20.11 7.74
CA THR A 156 1.43 -21.28 8.49
C THR A 156 2.48 -22.03 9.31
N ALA A 157 3.77 -21.97 8.92
CA ALA A 157 4.87 -22.55 9.69
C ALA A 157 5.09 -21.89 11.07
N THR A 158 4.54 -20.69 11.29
CA THR A 158 4.62 -19.96 12.56
C THR A 158 3.40 -20.17 13.45
N LEU A 159 2.38 -20.89 12.97
CA LEU A 159 1.22 -21.22 13.78
C LEU A 159 1.57 -22.25 14.86
N PRO A 160 1.02 -22.11 16.08
CA PRO A 160 1.19 -23.12 17.12
C PRO A 160 0.46 -24.43 16.76
N GLY A 161 1.18 -25.55 16.65
CA GLY A 161 0.55 -26.87 16.44
C GLY A 161 0.08 -27.09 14.99
N SER A 162 -0.88 -28.01 14.79
CA SER A 162 -1.37 -28.39 13.46
C SER A 162 -2.56 -27.54 13.02
N MET A 163 -2.44 -26.21 13.16
CA MET A 163 -3.63 -25.39 12.99
C MET A 163 -4.13 -25.27 11.54
N VAL A 164 -5.45 -25.26 11.34
CA VAL A 164 -6.18 -25.18 10.07
C VAL A 164 -7.09 -23.96 10.08
N GLN A 165 -7.16 -23.25 8.96
CA GLN A 165 -8.02 -22.09 8.79
C GLN A 165 -9.51 -22.49 8.78
N THR A 166 -10.36 -21.73 9.49
CA THR A 166 -11.82 -21.92 9.50
C THR A 166 -12.60 -20.76 8.88
N TYR A 167 -11.97 -19.59 8.73
CA TYR A 167 -12.59 -18.40 8.14
C TYR A 167 -11.72 -17.83 7.02
N ASP A 168 -12.39 -17.48 5.93
CA ASP A 168 -11.82 -16.79 4.78
C ASP A 168 -12.65 -15.54 4.49
N LEU A 169 -12.05 -14.37 4.72
CA LEU A 169 -12.75 -13.07 4.67
C LEU A 169 -13.19 -12.70 3.24
N ASP A 170 -12.35 -12.96 2.24
CA ASP A 170 -12.66 -12.60 0.85
C ASP A 170 -13.52 -13.66 0.15
N GLY A 171 -13.66 -14.85 0.77
CA GLY A 171 -14.50 -15.94 0.31
C GLY A 171 -14.04 -16.57 -1.00
N VAL A 172 -12.79 -16.34 -1.43
CA VAL A 172 -12.25 -16.94 -2.66
C VAL A 172 -11.62 -18.32 -2.43
N GLY A 173 -11.64 -18.81 -1.19
CA GLY A 173 -11.10 -20.10 -0.79
C GLY A 173 -9.58 -20.10 -0.79
N THR A 174 -8.92 -18.94 -0.69
CA THR A 174 -7.47 -18.89 -0.62
C THR A 174 -7.01 -19.20 0.79
N ALA A 175 -6.36 -20.35 0.95
CA ALA A 175 -5.91 -20.79 2.25
C ALA A 175 -4.89 -19.82 2.85
N ASN A 176 -5.21 -19.30 4.03
CA ASN A 176 -4.38 -18.44 4.88
C ASN A 176 -4.05 -17.09 4.26
N SER A 177 -4.83 -16.61 3.30
CA SER A 177 -4.72 -15.27 2.75
C SER A 177 -6.07 -14.61 2.55
N ALA A 178 -6.10 -13.28 2.66
CA ALA A 178 -7.25 -12.47 2.31
C ALA A 178 -6.81 -11.26 1.47
N ASP A 179 -7.53 -11.01 0.39
CA ASP A 179 -7.36 -9.86 -0.49
C ASP A 179 -8.35 -8.74 -0.10
N THR A 180 -7.85 -7.51 0.00
CA THR A 180 -8.67 -6.31 0.09
C THR A 180 -8.60 -5.54 -1.23
N THR A 181 -9.77 -5.25 -1.80
CA THR A 181 -9.88 -4.50 -3.06
C THR A 181 -10.35 -3.07 -2.82
N GLY A 182 -9.80 -2.12 -3.58
CA GLY A 182 -10.39 -0.80 -3.75
C GLY A 182 -10.29 0.11 -2.52
N LEU A 183 -9.18 0.05 -1.77
CA LEU A 183 -8.91 1.01 -0.68
C LEU A 183 -8.68 2.42 -1.25
N ALA A 184 -9.77 3.10 -1.62
CA ALA A 184 -9.82 4.50 -2.00
C ALA A 184 -10.39 5.32 -0.84
N TYR A 185 -9.58 6.21 -0.25
CA TYR A 185 -10.04 7.10 0.82
C TYR A 185 -10.80 8.28 0.22
N SER A 186 -12.12 8.20 0.09
CA SER A 186 -12.94 9.40 -0.14
C SER A 186 -13.79 9.71 1.08
N ARG A 187 -13.58 10.87 1.73
CA ARG A 187 -14.52 11.45 2.68
C ARG A 187 -15.61 12.23 1.94
N THR A 188 -16.89 11.94 2.20
CA THR A 188 -17.91 12.84 2.78
C THR A 188 -19.24 12.08 2.93
N ALA A 189 -19.91 12.29 4.06
CA ALA A 189 -21.10 11.58 4.54
C ALA A 189 -22.32 11.64 3.60
N ALA A 190 -23.05 10.52 3.51
CA ALA A 190 -24.50 10.52 3.38
C ALA A 190 -25.04 9.28 4.10
N MET A 191 -25.65 9.49 5.28
CA MET A 191 -26.54 8.48 5.85
C MET A 191 -27.77 8.39 4.95
N SER A 192 -27.92 7.28 4.23
CA SER A 192 -29.22 6.85 3.72
C SER A 192 -29.70 5.70 4.59
N THR A 193 -30.69 5.99 5.42
CA THR A 193 -31.50 5.01 6.12
C THR A 193 -32.24 4.14 5.11
N SER A 194 -32.38 2.84 5.42
CA SER A 194 -33.26 1.84 4.79
C SER A 194 -32.63 0.93 3.73
N ALA A 195 -32.04 -0.20 4.15
CA ALA A 195 -32.25 -1.54 3.55
C ALA A 195 -31.41 -2.61 4.28
N ILE A 196 -32.05 -3.73 4.59
CA ILE A 196 -31.43 -4.96 5.08
C ILE A 196 -30.69 -5.61 3.91
N ALA A 197 -29.36 -5.65 3.98
CA ALA A 197 -28.47 -6.58 3.30
C ALA A 197 -27.15 -6.55 4.08
N ALA A 198 -26.57 -7.70 4.42
CA ALA A 198 -25.28 -7.75 5.11
C ALA A 198 -24.25 -6.94 4.30
N HIS A 199 -23.78 -5.85 4.90
CA HIS A 199 -23.11 -4.75 4.23
C HIS A 199 -21.68 -5.15 3.85
N ALA A 200 -21.35 -4.94 2.56
CA ALA A 200 -19.99 -4.68 2.13
C ALA A 200 -19.46 -3.47 2.91
N HIS A 201 -18.37 -3.63 3.67
CA HIS A 201 -17.81 -2.51 4.41
C HIS A 201 -16.82 -1.75 3.52
N SER A 202 -17.26 -0.60 3.03
CA SER A 202 -16.41 0.40 2.40
C SER A 202 -15.42 0.95 3.43
N ALA A 203 -14.13 0.86 3.13
CA ALA A 203 -13.06 1.41 3.95
C ALA A 203 -13.17 2.94 4.05
N THR A 204 -13.56 3.45 5.21
CA THR A 204 -13.25 4.84 5.60
C THR A 204 -12.23 4.80 6.72
N MET A 205 -10.93 4.91 6.41
CA MET A 205 -9.94 5.02 7.48
C MET A 205 -9.82 6.46 7.98
N SER A 206 -10.68 6.75 8.95
CA SER A 206 -10.26 7.27 10.26
C SER A 206 -11.08 6.47 11.26
N GLY A 207 -10.52 5.34 11.68
CA GLY A 207 -11.21 4.29 12.42
C GLY A 207 -10.70 2.94 11.95
N SER A 208 -10.08 2.20 12.87
CA SER A 208 -9.58 0.83 12.68
C SER A 208 -10.64 -0.03 11.97
N THR A 209 -10.28 -0.71 10.88
CA THR A 209 -11.11 -1.77 10.30
C THR A 209 -10.25 -2.98 10.01
N SER A 210 -10.80 -4.12 10.38
CA SER A 210 -10.21 -5.41 10.71
C SER A 210 -10.17 -6.37 9.49
N ILE A 211 -8.99 -6.90 9.15
CA ILE A 211 -8.75 -8.10 8.30
C ILE A 211 -8.46 -9.38 9.13
N THR A 212 -9.47 -10.22 9.36
CA THR A 212 -9.43 -11.20 10.45
C THR A 212 -9.09 -12.59 9.86
N THR A 213 -8.01 -13.25 10.32
CA THR A 213 -7.65 -14.64 9.93
C THR A 213 -7.76 -15.61 11.11
N VAL A 214 -8.35 -16.78 10.90
CA VAL A 214 -8.77 -17.73 11.96
C VAL A 214 -8.07 -19.08 11.85
N PHE A 215 -7.71 -19.71 12.97
CA PHE A 215 -7.01 -21.00 13.01
C PHE A 215 -7.51 -21.95 14.13
N ARG A 216 -7.52 -23.27 13.90
CA ARG A 216 -7.84 -24.34 14.90
C ARG A 216 -6.84 -25.50 14.86
N MET A 217 -6.57 -26.25 15.94
CA MET A 217 -5.61 -27.39 15.96
C MET A 217 -5.98 -28.61 15.08
#